data_AF-A0A7Z0LHB1-F1
#
_entry.id   AF-A0A7Z0LHB1-F1
#
_cell.length_a   1.000
_cell.length_b   1.000
_cell.length_c   1.000
_cell.angle_alpha   90.00
_cell.angle_beta   90.00
_cell.angle_gamma   90.00
#
_symmetry.space_group_name_H-M   'P 1'
#
loop_
_entity.id
_entity.type
_entity.pdbx_description
1 polymer ?
#
loop_
_entity_poly.entity_id
_entity_poly.type
_entity_poly.pdbx_seq_one_letter_code
_entity_poly.pdbx_strand_id
1 'polypeptide(L)'
;YESAKDKETQQLYGELITANIYRIKQGDESVTALNYYTGEEVTIPLNPTKSPSVNAQYNYKQYNRLKTREHELDHQIQLTKENIDYFSNIEQQLEHITVDDIDDIRDELADQGFMKQRKNTKKKKNAQIQLQTYRSSDGDT
;
A
#
# COMPACT_ATOMS: atom_id res chain seq x y z
N TYR A 1 5.03 12.86 -4.30
CA TYR A 1 5.47 13.77 -5.37
C TYR A 1 6.88 13.44 -5.85
N GLU A 2 7.88 13.36 -4.97
CA GLU A 2 9.27 13.06 -5.35
C GLU A 2 9.43 11.68 -6.03
N SER A 3 8.82 10.63 -5.47
CA SER A 3 8.87 9.27 -6.05
C SER A 3 8.13 9.11 -7.39
N ALA A 4 7.14 9.96 -7.67
CA ALA A 4 6.42 9.94 -8.95
C ALA A 4 7.30 10.50 -10.07
N LYS A 5 8.03 11.59 -9.76
CA LYS A 5 9.02 12.19 -10.66
C LYS A 5 10.16 11.21 -10.97
N ASP A 6 10.61 10.45 -9.98
CA ASP A 6 11.62 9.41 -10.17
C ASP A 6 11.11 8.27 -11.07
N LYS A 7 9.87 7.81 -10.87
CA LYS A 7 9.25 6.75 -11.68
C LYS A 7 9.18 7.14 -13.16
N GLU A 8 8.66 8.33 -13.47
CA GLU A 8 8.57 8.84 -14.84
C GLU A 8 9.96 9.03 -15.47
N THR A 9 10.93 9.49 -14.69
CA THR A 9 12.32 9.63 -15.14
C THR A 9 12.92 8.26 -15.53
N GLN A 10 12.71 7.21 -14.74
CA GLN A 10 13.18 5.86 -15.07
C GLN A 10 12.51 5.31 -16.35
N GLN A 11 11.22 5.56 -16.54
CA GLN A 11 10.54 5.18 -17.78
C GLN A 11 11.14 5.90 -18.99
N LEU A 12 11.26 7.22 -18.91
CA LEU A 12 11.84 8.06 -19.96
C LEU A 12 13.26 7.62 -20.31
N TYR A 13 14.10 7.32 -19.32
CA TYR A 13 15.45 6.84 -19.54
C TYR A 13 15.47 5.50 -20.29
N GLY A 14 14.62 4.56 -19.91
CA GLY A 14 14.48 3.29 -20.63
C GLY A 14 14.08 3.48 -22.10
N GLU A 15 13.12 4.36 -22.36
CA GLU A 15 12.64 4.70 -23.70
C GLU A 15 13.73 5.37 -24.55
N LEU A 16 14.39 6.40 -24.02
CA LEU A 16 15.42 7.16 -24.74
C LEU A 16 16.66 6.33 -25.04
N ILE A 17 17.10 5.47 -24.11
CA ILE A 17 18.21 4.54 -24.34
C ILE A 17 17.83 3.56 -25.46
N THR A 18 16.61 3.02 -25.43
CA THR A 18 16.13 2.06 -26.45
C THR A 18 16.04 2.72 -27.83
N ALA A 19 15.52 3.95 -27.90
CA ALA A 19 15.41 4.71 -29.15
C ALA A 19 16.78 5.08 -29.74
N ASN A 20 17.80 5.30 -28.91
CA ASN A 20 19.16 5.66 -29.33
C ASN A 20 20.15 4.50 -29.28
N ILE A 21 19.67 3.25 -29.19
CA ILE A 21 20.51 2.08 -28.91
C ILE A 21 21.65 1.88 -29.92
N TYR A 22 21.45 2.28 -31.18
CA TYR A 22 22.44 2.20 -32.26
C TYR A 22 23.62 3.17 -32.10
N ARG A 23 23.51 4.17 -31.22
CA ARG A 23 24.54 5.20 -30.96
C ARG A 23 25.36 4.88 -29.71
N ILE A 24 24.87 4.00 -28.85
CA ILE A 24 25.44 3.71 -27.53
C ILE A 24 26.34 2.48 -27.63
N LYS A 25 27.54 2.56 -27.08
CA LYS A 25 28.48 1.45 -27.01
C LYS A 25 28.62 0.95 -25.57
N GLN A 26 28.97 -0.33 -25.43
CA GLN A 26 29.36 -0.84 -24.12
C GLN A 26 30.66 -0.14 -23.70
N GLY A 27 30.71 0.30 -22.45
CA GLY A 27 31.79 1.15 -21.92
C GLY A 27 31.41 2.62 -21.77
N ASP A 28 30.32 3.08 -22.40
CA ASP A 28 29.84 4.46 -22.25
C ASP A 28 29.30 4.69 -20.82
N GLU A 29 29.67 5.81 -20.21
CA GLU A 29 29.21 6.21 -18.87
C GLU A 29 27.89 6.98 -18.90
N SER A 30 27.54 7.57 -20.05
CA SER A 30 26.30 8.33 -20.23
C SER A 30 25.93 8.45 -21.71
N VAL A 31 24.67 8.75 -21.98
CA VAL A 31 24.18 9.14 -23.31
C VAL A 31 23.33 10.40 -23.21
N THR A 32 23.60 11.37 -24.09
CA THR A 32 22.73 12.55 -24.27
C THR A 32 21.74 12.28 -25.38
N ALA A 33 20.45 12.40 -25.07
CA ALA A 33 19.36 12.18 -26.01
C ALA A 33 18.32 13.30 -25.92
N LEU A 34 17.70 13.64 -27.05
CA LEU A 34 16.61 14.60 -27.11
C LEU A 34 15.35 13.97 -26.49
N ASN A 35 14.79 14.63 -25.47
CA ASN A 35 13.49 14.30 -24.94
C ASN A 35 12.40 14.83 -25.88
N TYR A 36 11.70 13.93 -26.57
CA TYR A 36 10.63 14.28 -27.51
C TYR A 36 9.36 14.83 -26.85
N TYR A 37 9.22 14.73 -25.52
CA TYR A 37 8.10 15.33 -24.79
C TYR A 37 8.35 16.80 -24.43
N THR A 38 9.59 17.17 -24.10
CA THR A 38 9.93 18.54 -23.67
C THR A 38 10.70 19.34 -24.72
N GLY A 39 11.31 18.66 -25.70
CA GLY A 39 12.20 19.28 -26.69
C GLY A 39 13.59 19.60 -26.15
N GLU A 40 13.93 19.16 -24.93
CA GLU A 40 15.21 19.44 -24.28
C GLU A 40 16.13 18.21 -24.33
N GLU A 41 17.44 18.42 -24.34
CA GLU A 41 18.40 17.33 -24.22
C GLU A 41 18.51 16.85 -22.77
N VAL A 42 18.51 15.53 -22.60
CA VAL A 42 18.64 14.87 -21.31
C VAL A 42 19.86 13.97 -21.33
N THR A 43 20.71 14.11 -20.31
CA THR A 43 21.87 13.24 -20.11
C THR A 43 21.48 12.08 -19.20
N ILE A 44 21.60 10.87 -19.72
CA ILE A 44 21.17 9.64 -19.05
C ILE A 44 22.42 8.88 -18.59
N PRO A 45 22.59 8.61 -17.29
CA PRO A 45 23.70 7.82 -16.79
C PRO A 45 23.56 6.35 -17.21
N LEU A 46 24.66 5.76 -17.65
CA LEU A 46 24.76 4.36 -18.06
C LEU A 46 25.73 3.63 -17.14
N ASN A 47 25.53 2.32 -17.00
CA ASN A 47 26.54 1.47 -16.42
C ASN A 47 27.49 0.99 -17.54
N PRO A 48 28.77 1.36 -17.52
CA PRO A 48 29.72 1.05 -18.59
C PRO A 48 30.00 -0.46 -18.70
N THR A 49 29.81 -1.21 -17.62
CA THR A 49 29.99 -2.68 -17.62
C THR A 49 28.86 -3.43 -18.32
N LYS A 50 27.72 -2.77 -18.58
CA LYS A 50 26.51 -3.37 -19.14
C LYS A 50 26.33 -2.98 -20.60
N SER A 51 25.71 -3.88 -21.37
CA SER A 51 25.32 -3.55 -22.75
C SER A 51 24.21 -2.48 -22.76
N PRO A 52 24.04 -1.72 -23.86
CA PRO A 52 22.99 -0.70 -23.98
C PRO A 52 21.59 -1.24 -23.68
N SER A 53 21.27 -2.45 -24.19
CA SER A 53 19.98 -3.10 -23.93
C SER A 53 19.76 -3.42 -22.46
N VAL A 54 20.81 -3.87 -21.74
CA VAL A 54 20.73 -4.14 -20.29
C VAL A 54 20.59 -2.84 -19.49
N ASN A 55 21.21 -1.74 -19.93
CA ASN A 55 21.01 -0.42 -19.33
C ASN A 55 19.56 0.07 -19.50
N ALA A 56 18.95 -0.09 -20.68
CA ALA A 56 17.53 0.21 -20.88
C ALA A 56 16.63 -0.66 -19.99
N GLN A 57 16.86 -1.98 -20.00
CA GLN A 57 16.09 -2.93 -19.19
C GLN A 57 16.20 -2.66 -17.69
N TYR A 58 17.36 -2.19 -17.22
CA TYR A 58 17.53 -1.79 -15.83
C TYR A 58 16.57 -0.66 -15.44
N ASN A 59 16.49 0.40 -16.26
CA ASN A 59 15.60 1.53 -16.02
C ASN A 59 14.12 1.08 -16.04
N TYR A 60 13.72 0.22 -16.98
CA TYR A 60 12.37 -0.39 -16.98
C TYR A 60 12.08 -1.23 -15.72
N LYS A 61 13.08 -1.96 -15.20
CA LYS A 61 12.94 -2.70 -13.94
C LYS A 61 12.78 -1.77 -12.75
N GLN A 62 13.50 -0.64 -12.71
CA GLN A 62 13.31 0.37 -11.67
C GLN A 62 11.93 0.99 -11.73
N TYR A 63 11.46 1.36 -12.93
CA TYR A 63 10.10 1.84 -13.16
C TYR A 63 9.04 0.86 -12.61
N ASN A 64 9.12 -0.42 -13.00
CA ASN A 64 8.16 -1.42 -12.55
C ASN A 64 8.19 -1.61 -11.02
N ARG A 65 9.38 -1.58 -10.41
CA ARG A 65 9.52 -1.65 -8.95
C ARG A 65 8.84 -0.46 -8.27
N LEU A 66 9.03 0.75 -8.78
CA LEU A 66 8.41 1.96 -8.24
C LEU A 66 6.89 1.93 -8.41
N LYS A 67 6.40 1.48 -9.58
CA LYS A 67 4.97 1.29 -9.85
C LYS A 67 4.33 0.29 -8.88
N THR A 68 4.96 -0.87 -8.66
CA THR A 68 4.46 -1.86 -7.68
C THR A 68 4.46 -1.30 -6.27
N ARG A 69 5.51 -0.56 -5.88
CA ARG A 69 5.61 0.06 -4.56
C ARG A 69 4.51 1.09 -4.31
N GLU A 70 4.21 1.91 -5.31
CA GLU A 70 3.12 2.91 -5.24
C GLU A 70 1.77 2.23 -5.03
N HIS A 71 1.47 1.21 -5.84
CA HIS A 71 0.23 0.45 -5.69
C HIS A 71 0.09 -0.20 -4.30
N GLU A 72 1.15 -0.85 -3.81
CA GLU A 72 1.12 -1.46 -2.48
C GLU A 72 0.98 -0.42 -1.38
N LEU A 73 1.65 0.73 -1.51
CA LEU A 73 1.55 1.82 -0.55
C LEU A 73 0.12 2.36 -0.47
N ASP A 74 -0.53 2.59 -1.61
CA ASP A 74 -1.92 3.05 -1.66
C ASP A 74 -2.87 2.05 -0.99
N HIS A 75 -2.66 0.76 -1.25
CA HIS A 75 -3.41 -0.31 -0.58
C HIS A 75 -3.19 -0.31 0.95
N GLN A 76 -1.94 -0.17 1.41
CA GLN A 76 -1.65 -0.08 2.85
C GLN A 76 -2.25 1.16 3.50
N ILE A 77 -2.27 2.31 2.79
CA ILE A 77 -2.91 3.53 3.27
C ILE A 77 -4.41 3.30 3.44
N GLN A 78 -5.06 2.64 2.48
CA GLN A 78 -6.49 2.35 2.55
C GLN A 78 -6.81 1.42 3.73
N LEU A 79 -6.08 0.30 3.87
CA LEU A 79 -6.21 -0.60 5.02
C LEU A 79 -5.98 0.11 6.36
N THR A 80 -5.01 1.03 6.41
CA THR A 80 -4.72 1.80 7.63
C THR A 80 -5.89 2.72 7.99
N LYS A 81 -6.52 3.36 7.01
CA LYS A 81 -7.70 4.20 7.26
C LYS A 81 -8.89 3.36 7.75
N GLU A 82 -9.14 2.22 7.12
CA GLU A 82 -10.19 1.29 7.55
C GLU A 82 -9.95 0.81 8.99
N ASN A 83 -8.70 0.51 9.35
CA ASN A 83 -8.34 0.17 10.73
C ASN A 83 -8.53 1.35 11.70
N ILE A 84 -8.20 2.58 11.31
CA ILE A 84 -8.47 3.77 12.13
C ILE A 84 -9.96 3.90 12.41
N ASP A 85 -10.79 3.82 11.37
CA ASP A 85 -12.25 3.91 11.51
C ASP A 85 -12.80 2.78 12.39
N TYR A 86 -12.29 1.56 12.21
CA TYR A 86 -12.62 0.41 13.05
C TYR A 86 -12.29 0.65 14.53
N PHE A 87 -11.07 1.08 14.84
CA PHE A 87 -10.66 1.33 16.22
C PHE A 87 -11.38 2.53 16.84
N SER A 88 -11.69 3.57 16.07
CA SER A 88 -12.52 4.68 16.54
C SER A 88 -13.95 4.25 16.87
N ASN A 89 -14.53 3.33 16.10
CA ASN A 89 -15.84 2.76 16.43
C ASN A 89 -15.79 1.93 17.72
N ILE A 90 -14.73 1.13 17.92
CA ILE A 90 -14.54 0.39 19.19
C ILE A 90 -14.40 1.37 20.35
N GLU A 91 -13.58 2.41 20.21
CA GLU A 91 -13.41 3.43 21.25
C GLU A 91 -14.74 4.08 21.66
N GLN A 92 -15.60 4.43 20.69
CA GLN A 92 -16.95 4.93 20.97
C GLN A 92 -17.84 3.90 21.67
N GLN A 93 -17.80 2.63 21.25
CA GLN A 93 -18.56 1.57 21.91
C GLN A 93 -18.11 1.40 23.38
N LEU A 94 -16.80 1.50 23.65
CA LEU A 94 -16.25 1.40 25.00
C LEU A 94 -16.84 2.44 25.98
N GLU A 95 -17.35 3.58 25.50
CA GLU A 95 -18.00 4.60 26.34
C GLU A 95 -19.40 4.17 26.85
N HIS A 96 -20.05 3.21 26.20
CA HIS A 96 -21.46 2.88 26.43
C HIS A 96 -21.72 1.40 26.74
N ILE A 97 -20.68 0.56 26.70
CA ILE A 97 -20.82 -0.88 26.91
C ILE A 97 -20.89 -1.28 28.40
N THR A 98 -21.43 -2.47 28.63
CA THR A 98 -21.42 -3.14 29.93
C THR A 98 -20.20 -4.04 30.08
N VAL A 99 -19.94 -4.54 31.30
CA VAL A 99 -18.81 -5.45 31.58
C VAL A 99 -18.92 -6.75 30.76
N ASP A 100 -20.13 -7.20 30.44
CA ASP A 100 -20.34 -8.43 29.68
C ASP A 100 -19.99 -8.26 28.19
N ASP A 101 -20.13 -7.06 27.63
CA ASP A 101 -19.78 -6.75 26.23
C ASP A 101 -18.26 -6.66 26.01
N ILE A 102 -17.47 -6.44 27.06
CA ILE A 102 -15.99 -6.33 27.00
C ILE A 102 -15.36 -7.67 26.57
N ASP A 103 -15.91 -8.79 27.04
CA ASP A 103 -15.42 -10.12 26.66
C ASP A 103 -15.65 -10.38 25.16
N ASP A 104 -16.80 -9.96 24.63
CA ASP A 104 -17.17 -10.17 23.22
C ASP A 104 -16.31 -9.30 22.29
N ILE A 105 -16.09 -8.03 22.61
CA ILE A 105 -15.17 -7.14 21.87
C ILE A 105 -13.75 -7.70 21.87
N ARG A 106 -13.32 -8.27 23.00
CA ARG A 106 -11.99 -8.86 23.11
C ARG A 106 -11.83 -10.09 22.23
N ASP A 107 -12.84 -10.96 22.21
CA ASP A 107 -12.84 -12.16 21.38
C ASP A 107 -12.84 -11.77 19.88
N GLU A 108 -13.62 -10.74 19.48
CA GLU A 108 -13.57 -10.17 18.13
C GLU A 108 -12.17 -9.67 17.75
N LEU A 109 -11.56 -8.84 18.62
CA LEU A 109 -10.21 -8.32 18.40
C LEU A 109 -9.16 -9.44 18.32
N ALA A 110 -9.35 -10.53 19.05
CA ALA A 110 -8.42 -11.64 19.04
C ALA A 110 -8.58 -12.51 17.78
N ASP A 111 -9.81 -12.70 17.29
CA ASP A 111 -10.11 -13.40 16.03
C ASP A 111 -9.58 -12.63 14.81
N GLN A 112 -9.61 -11.29 14.84
CA GLN A 112 -9.01 -10.44 13.81
C GLN A 112 -7.48 -10.34 13.92
N GLY A 113 -6.88 -10.94 14.96
CA GLY A 113 -5.43 -10.99 15.17
C GLY A 113 -4.83 -9.74 15.82
N PHE A 114 -5.65 -8.78 16.26
CA PHE A 114 -5.22 -7.60 17.01
C PHE A 114 -4.83 -7.94 18.45
N MET A 115 -5.35 -9.04 19.00
CA MET A 115 -5.03 -9.52 20.34
C MET A 115 -4.70 -11.01 20.37
N LYS A 116 -3.94 -11.45 21.38
CA LYS A 116 -3.73 -12.88 21.63
C LYS A 116 -4.94 -13.46 22.37
N GLN A 117 -5.48 -14.59 21.87
CA GLN A 117 -6.42 -15.40 22.67
C GLN A 117 -5.76 -15.79 24.00
N ARG A 118 -6.53 -15.66 25.08
CA ARG A 118 -6.10 -16.18 26.38
C ARG A 118 -6.11 -17.71 26.34
N LYS A 119 -5.03 -18.33 26.82
CA LYS A 119 -4.97 -19.79 27.01
C LYS A 119 -5.89 -20.15 28.18
N ASN A 120 -7.05 -20.72 27.86
CA ASN A 120 -8.02 -21.35 28.76
C ASN A 120 -8.81 -20.42 29.70
N THR A 121 -10.06 -20.17 29.32
CA THR A 121 -11.22 -20.34 30.20
C THR A 121 -12.36 -20.86 29.35
N LYS A 122 -12.92 -22.03 29.72
CA LYS A 122 -14.07 -22.75 29.13
C LYS A 122 -14.79 -21.99 28.01
N LYS A 123 -14.80 -22.52 26.78
CA LYS A 123 -15.70 -22.08 25.69
C LYS A 123 -17.09 -21.78 26.29
N LYS A 124 -17.47 -20.50 26.40
CA LYS A 124 -18.85 -20.12 26.69
C LYS A 124 -19.68 -20.81 25.59
N LYS A 125 -20.63 -21.66 25.97
CA LYS A 125 -21.58 -22.26 25.03
C LYS A 125 -22.19 -21.10 24.24
N ASN A 126 -22.19 -21.19 22.91
CA ASN A 126 -22.82 -20.25 21.98
C ASN A 126 -23.98 -19.51 22.66
N ALA A 127 -23.70 -18.32 23.17
CA ALA A 127 -24.74 -17.46 23.70
C ALA A 127 -25.54 -17.03 22.47
N GLN A 128 -26.83 -17.34 22.45
CA GLN A 128 -27.72 -16.76 21.46
C GLN A 128 -27.57 -15.24 21.54
N ILE A 129 -27.33 -14.58 20.41
CA ILE A 129 -27.25 -13.11 20.31
C ILE A 129 -28.51 -12.55 20.96
N GLN A 130 -28.37 -11.90 22.12
CA GLN A 130 -29.48 -11.21 22.78
C GLN A 130 -29.47 -9.78 22.29
N LEU A 131 -30.43 -9.45 21.41
CA LEU A 131 -30.62 -8.07 20.96
C LEU A 131 -31.19 -7.24 22.12
N GLN A 132 -30.57 -6.10 22.39
CA GLN A 132 -31.16 -5.13 23.31
C GLN A 132 -32.50 -4.66 22.75
N THR A 133 -33.56 -4.81 23.56
CA THR A 133 -34.91 -4.40 23.20
C THR A 133 -35.19 -3.04 23.81
N TYR A 134 -35.53 -2.06 22.99
CA TYR A 134 -35.96 -0.74 23.44
C TYR A 134 -37.47 -0.65 23.32
N ARG A 135 -38.13 -0.01 24.29
CA ARG A 135 -39.56 0.29 24.21
C ARG A 135 -39.74 1.80 24.22
N SER A 136 -40.29 2.33 23.13
CA SER A 136 -40.59 3.77 23.03
C SER A 136 -41.66 4.16 24.05
N SER A 137 -41.62 5.40 24.54
CA SER A 137 -42.62 5.92 25.49
C SER A 137 -44.05 5.88 24.95
N ASP A 138 -44.21 5.80 23.63
CA ASP A 138 -45.51 5.73 22.94
C ASP A 138 -46.02 4.30 22.71
N GLY A 139 -45.30 3.28 23.21
CA GLY A 139 -45.85 1.93 23.38
C GLY A 139 -45.59 0.92 22.25
N ASP A 140 -44.99 1.31 21.13
CA ASP A 140 -44.61 0.36 20.08
C ASP A 140 -43.15 -0.14 20.25
N THR A 141 -42.98 -1.45 20.03
CA THR A 141 -41.71 -2.20 20.05
C THR A 141 -41.04 -2.20 18.68
#